data_AF-A0ABD1UX05-F1
#
_entry.id   AF-A0ABD1UX05-F1
#
_cell.length_a   1.000
_cell.length_b   1.000
_cell.length_c   1.000
_cell.angle_alpha   90.00
_cell.angle_beta   90.00
_cell.angle_gamma   90.00
#
_symmetry.space_group_name_H-M   'P 1'
#
loop_
_entity.id
_entity.type
_entity.pdbx_description
1 polymer ?
#
loop_
_entity_poly.entity_id
_entity_poly.type
_entity_poly.pdbx_seq_one_letter_code
_entity_poly.pdbx_strand_id
1 'polypeptide(L)'
;MTRHSRGKIMRKNAKRIVSTIRTIPIELSSDIMARVAANSLTDITNVKLSCKVLNEIAEDPYVYQNVSLKKFRVVQWKSLSKEETAFLNKCSEFGNPEFLYRKGVVDYFSRNELDSAYECLRNAASRGHIGALYRIGKSKYHPSTRKPIVVLNSNLSNE
;
A
#
# COMPACT_ATOMS: atom_id res chain seq x y z
N MET A 1 42.59 37.06 43.21
CA MET A 1 42.66 36.29 41.93
C MET A 1 41.56 35.23 42.01
N THR A 2 40.51 35.11 41.20
CA THR A 2 39.96 35.87 40.07
C THR A 2 38.50 35.34 39.94
N ARG A 3 37.48 36.21 39.95
CA ARG A 3 36.08 35.83 39.72
C ARG A 3 35.90 35.50 38.24
N HIS A 4 35.65 34.24 37.87
CA HIS A 4 35.20 33.91 36.52
C HIS A 4 33.69 34.09 36.41
N SER A 5 33.26 35.19 35.78
CA SER A 5 31.89 35.37 35.32
C SER A 5 31.60 34.37 34.20
N ARG A 6 30.68 33.42 34.42
CA ARG A 6 30.12 32.61 33.34
C ARG A 6 29.16 33.48 32.54
N GLY A 7 29.58 33.85 31.32
CA GLY A 7 28.77 34.63 30.40
C GLY A 7 27.42 33.97 30.12
N LYS A 8 26.34 34.77 30.13
CA LYS A 8 25.02 34.35 29.66
C LYS A 8 25.12 33.99 28.19
N ILE A 9 24.99 32.70 27.86
CA ILE A 9 24.81 32.24 26.49
C ILE A 9 23.45 32.76 26.02
N MET A 10 23.46 33.79 25.17
CA MET A 10 22.28 34.27 24.47
C MET A 10 21.79 33.15 23.55
N ARG A 11 20.62 32.57 23.87
CA ARG A 11 19.88 31.71 22.95
C ARG A 11 19.44 32.57 21.77
N LYS A 12 20.18 32.50 20.66
CA LYS A 12 19.78 33.09 19.38
C LYS A 12 18.45 32.46 18.98
N ASN A 13 17.47 33.31 18.64
CA ASN A 13 16.16 32.91 18.15
C ASN A 13 16.31 31.89 17.01
N ALA A 14 16.04 30.62 17.31
CA ALA A 14 15.92 29.60 16.29
C ALA A 14 14.66 29.93 15.48
N LYS A 15 14.84 30.48 14.27
CA LYS A 15 13.78 30.48 13.27
C LYS A 15 13.23 29.07 13.23
N ARG A 16 11.96 28.91 13.59
CA ARG A 16 11.25 27.63 13.51
C ARG A 16 11.34 27.18 12.06
N ILE A 17 12.25 26.25 11.76
CA ILE A 17 12.26 25.54 10.49
C ILE A 17 10.94 24.76 10.51
N VAL A 18 9.91 25.34 9.88
CA VAL A 18 8.72 24.57 9.56
C VAL A 18 9.24 23.42 8.70
N SER A 19 9.05 22.18 9.14
CA SER A 19 9.52 21.03 8.37
C SER A 19 8.91 21.13 6.97
N THR A 20 9.75 21.13 5.93
CA THR A 20 9.33 21.27 4.52
C THR A 20 8.26 20.25 4.13
N ILE A 21 8.21 19.11 4.82
CA ILE A 21 7.14 18.11 4.67
C ILE A 21 5.74 18.68 4.94
N ARG A 22 5.59 19.62 5.88
CA ARG A 22 4.30 20.25 6.20
C ARG A 22 3.87 21.31 5.19
N THR A 23 4.74 21.69 4.26
CA THR A 23 4.40 22.64 3.19
C THR A 23 3.92 21.94 1.93
N ILE A 24 4.09 20.61 1.84
CA ILE A 24 3.59 19.80 0.73
C ILE A 24 2.14 19.39 1.05
N PRO A 25 1.20 19.50 0.10
CA PRO A 25 -0.14 18.94 0.25
C PRO A 25 -0.12 17.48 0.70
N ILE A 26 -1.09 17.09 1.52
CA ILE A 26 -1.14 15.75 2.10
C ILE A 26 -1.29 14.70 1.00
N GLU A 27 -2.06 14.99 -0.05
CA GLU A 27 -2.33 14.11 -1.17
C GLU A 27 -1.06 13.81 -1.97
N LEU A 28 -0.24 14.83 -2.23
CA LEU A 28 1.04 14.66 -2.90
C LEU A 28 2.03 13.90 -2.03
N SER A 29 1.97 14.10 -0.72
CA SER A 29 2.80 13.36 0.22
C SER A 29 2.40 11.88 0.25
N SER A 30 1.10 11.56 0.27
CA SER A 30 0.57 10.20 0.17
C SER A 30 0.96 9.53 -1.15
N ASP A 31 0.91 10.25 -2.29
CA ASP A 31 1.35 9.70 -3.58
C ASP A 31 2.84 9.36 -3.57
N ILE A 32 3.68 10.23 -3.01
CA ILE A 32 5.11 9.94 -2.84
C ILE A 32 5.30 8.70 -1.96
N MET A 33 4.58 8.59 -0.83
CA MET A 33 4.65 7.41 0.04
C MET A 33 4.21 6.14 -0.66
N ALA A 34 3.14 6.19 -1.46
CA ALA A 34 2.67 5.06 -2.24
C ALA A 34 3.72 4.61 -3.26
N ARG A 35 4.40 5.54 -3.93
CA ARG A 35 5.52 5.22 -4.84
C ARG A 35 6.71 4.62 -4.12
N VAL A 36 7.07 5.14 -2.95
CA VAL A 36 8.13 4.56 -2.12
C VAL A 36 7.76 3.12 -1.71
N ALA A 37 6.54 2.92 -1.23
CA ALA A 37 6.02 1.62 -0.80
C ALA A 37 5.94 0.60 -1.95
N ALA A 38 5.55 1.03 -3.16
CA ALA A 38 5.49 0.19 -4.36
C ALA A 38 6.87 -0.32 -4.81
N ASN A 39 7.94 0.44 -4.51
CA ASN A 39 9.30 0.06 -4.89
C ASN A 39 10.03 -0.69 -3.77
N SER A 40 9.80 -0.34 -2.51
CA SER A 40 10.55 -0.88 -1.38
C SER A 40 9.77 -0.88 -0.06
N LEU A 41 9.43 -2.08 0.42
CA LEU A 41 8.86 -2.26 1.75
C LEU A 41 9.83 -1.82 2.87
N THR A 42 11.14 -1.96 2.65
CA THR A 42 12.14 -1.47 3.62
C THR A 42 12.06 0.04 3.76
N ASP A 43 12.00 0.75 2.64
CA ASP A 43 12.13 2.21 2.66
C ASP A 43 10.88 2.84 3.26
N ILE A 44 9.68 2.35 2.94
CA ILE A 44 8.46 2.83 3.60
C ILE A 44 8.49 2.54 5.11
N THR A 45 9.04 1.39 5.53
CA THR A 45 9.19 1.07 6.96
C THR A 45 10.16 2.04 7.63
N ASN A 46 11.30 2.33 7.00
CA ASN A 46 12.27 3.30 7.51
C ASN A 46 11.68 4.72 7.59
N VAL A 47 10.88 5.12 6.58
CA VAL A 47 10.17 6.40 6.59
C VAL A 47 9.23 6.51 7.80
N LYS A 48 8.43 5.47 8.05
CA LYS A 48 7.54 5.40 9.22
C LYS A 48 8.29 5.52 10.55
N LEU A 49 9.48 4.93 10.65
CA LEU A 49 10.31 5.00 11.85
C LEU A 49 11.02 6.35 12.03
N SER A 50 11.26 7.08 10.93
CA SER A 50 12.04 8.32 10.96
C SER A 50 11.28 9.54 11.51
N CYS A 51 9.98 9.64 11.25
CA CYS A 51 9.21 10.84 11.57
C CYS A 51 7.74 10.51 11.83
N LYS A 52 7.19 11.04 12.93
CA LYS A 52 5.77 10.88 13.29
C LYS A 52 4.82 11.37 12.19
N VAL A 53 5.11 12.53 11.57
CA VAL A 53 4.27 13.09 10.50
C VAL A 53 4.29 12.20 9.26
N LEU A 54 5.46 11.69 8.88
CA LEU A 54 5.57 10.77 7.73
C LEU A 54 4.93 9.42 8.04
N ASN A 55 4.98 8.97 9.30
CA ASN A 55 4.25 7.79 9.72
C ASN A 55 2.74 7.98 9.55
N GLU A 56 2.18 9.10 10.00
CA GLU A 56 0.76 9.43 9.81
C GLU A 56 0.36 9.46 8.33
N ILE A 57 1.20 10.03 7.46
CA ILE A 57 0.97 10.04 6.00
C ILE A 57 1.07 8.62 5.41
N ALA A 58 2.06 7.84 5.83
CA ALA A 58 2.28 6.48 5.35
C ALA A 58 1.20 5.47 5.83
N GLU A 59 0.33 5.89 6.75
CA GLU A 59 -0.86 5.14 7.18
C GLU A 59 -2.06 5.36 6.26
N ASP A 60 -1.93 6.19 5.22
CA ASP A 60 -2.97 6.39 4.20
C ASP A 60 -3.33 5.06 3.50
N PRO A 61 -4.62 4.72 3.36
CA PRO A 61 -5.10 3.55 2.63
C PRO A 61 -4.49 3.36 1.24
N TYR A 62 -4.23 4.45 0.52
CA TYR A 62 -3.62 4.44 -0.81
C TYR A 62 -2.20 3.88 -0.79
N VAL A 63 -1.44 4.07 0.29
CA VAL A 63 -0.10 3.50 0.46
C VAL A 63 -0.19 1.98 0.58
N TYR A 64 -1.12 1.48 1.38
CA TYR A 64 -1.36 0.04 1.52
C TYR A 64 -1.90 -0.62 0.25
N GLN A 65 -2.68 0.09 -0.55
CA GLN A 65 -3.12 -0.40 -1.86
C GLN A 65 -1.96 -0.63 -2.82
N ASN A 66 -0.90 0.19 -2.73
CA ASN A 66 0.23 0.19 -3.66
C ASN A 66 1.49 -0.51 -3.13
N VAL A 67 1.55 -0.84 -1.84
CA VAL A 67 2.76 -1.39 -1.23
C VAL A 67 3.17 -2.73 -1.87
N SER A 68 4.47 -2.88 -2.09
CA SER A 68 5.06 -4.09 -2.64
C SER A 68 5.08 -5.22 -1.62
N LEU A 69 4.54 -6.37 -2.02
CA LEU A 69 4.56 -7.60 -1.23
C LEU A 69 5.68 -8.56 -1.64
N LYS A 70 6.71 -8.09 -2.37
CA LYS A 70 7.83 -8.93 -2.85
C LYS A 70 8.58 -9.63 -1.70
N LYS A 71 8.61 -9.03 -0.51
CA LYS A 71 9.27 -9.63 0.67
C LYS A 71 8.46 -10.78 1.29
N PHE A 72 7.15 -10.83 1.06
CA PHE A 72 6.28 -11.89 1.57
C PHE A 72 6.17 -13.00 0.53
N ARG A 73 6.26 -14.25 0.98
CA ARG A 73 5.99 -15.41 0.12
C ARG A 73 4.48 -15.54 -0.12
N VAL A 74 4.11 -16.04 -1.30
CA VAL A 74 2.71 -16.33 -1.64
C VAL A 74 2.14 -17.40 -0.71
N VAL A 75 2.86 -18.52 -0.59
CA VAL A 75 2.59 -19.55 0.42
C VAL A 75 3.55 -19.33 1.58
N GLN A 76 2.98 -19.10 2.76
CA GLN A 76 3.74 -18.85 3.97
C GLN A 76 4.13 -20.19 4.62
N TRP A 77 5.39 -20.56 4.47
CA TRP A 77 5.97 -21.77 5.07
C TRP A 77 6.50 -21.54 6.49
N LYS A 78 6.45 -20.30 6.97
CA LYS A 78 6.85 -19.87 8.31
C LYS A 78 5.74 -19.03 8.92
N SER A 79 5.60 -19.07 10.23
CA SER A 79 4.72 -18.16 10.95
C SER A 79 5.20 -16.72 10.74
N LEU A 80 4.24 -15.83 10.48
CA LEU A 80 4.47 -14.40 10.47
C LEU A 80 4.60 -13.87 11.89
N SER A 81 5.34 -12.77 12.04
CA SER A 81 5.26 -11.97 13.26
C SER A 81 3.88 -11.32 13.41
N LYS A 82 3.60 -10.81 14.62
CA LYS A 82 2.35 -10.06 14.88
C LYS A 82 2.28 -8.81 14.01
N GLU A 83 3.41 -8.15 13.81
CA GLU A 83 3.56 -6.93 13.01
C GLU A 83 3.36 -7.22 11.52
N GLU A 84 3.95 -8.30 11.01
CA GLU A 84 3.75 -8.74 9.63
C GLU A 84 2.29 -9.12 9.36
N THR A 85 1.65 -9.81 10.31
CA THR A 85 0.23 -10.16 10.23
C THR A 85 -0.65 -8.92 10.21
N ALA A 86 -0.41 -7.96 11.13
CA ALA A 86 -1.15 -6.70 11.17
C ALA A 86 -0.96 -5.88 9.88
N PHE A 87 0.26 -5.88 9.33
CA PHE A 87 0.56 -5.21 8.07
C PHE A 87 -0.21 -5.83 6.89
N LEU A 88 -0.21 -7.16 6.77
CA LEU A 88 -0.95 -7.85 5.71
C LEU A 88 -2.47 -7.70 5.87
N ASN A 89 -2.98 -7.67 7.10
CA ASN A 89 -4.39 -7.39 7.35
C ASN A 89 -4.80 -6.02 6.82
N LYS A 90 -3.98 -4.98 7.00
CA LYS A 90 -4.22 -3.66 6.38
C LYS A 90 -4.18 -3.71 4.86
N CYS A 91 -3.25 -4.47 4.28
CA CYS A 91 -3.20 -4.68 2.83
C CYS A 91 -4.49 -5.36 2.33
N SER A 92 -5.04 -6.31 3.08
CA SER A 92 -6.32 -6.94 2.80
C SER A 92 -7.47 -5.93 2.89
N GLU A 93 -7.56 -5.21 4.00
CA GLU A 93 -8.61 -4.24 4.31
C GLU A 93 -8.71 -3.14 3.25
N PHE A 94 -7.58 -2.56 2.86
CA PHE A 94 -7.55 -1.50 1.86
C PHE A 94 -7.57 -2.01 0.41
N GLY A 95 -7.53 -3.33 0.22
CA GLY A 95 -7.68 -3.97 -1.09
C GLY A 95 -6.45 -3.83 -1.97
N ASN A 96 -5.28 -4.14 -1.43
CA ASN A 96 -4.05 -4.28 -2.21
C ASN A 96 -4.25 -5.35 -3.30
N PRO A 97 -4.10 -5.02 -4.60
CA PRO A 97 -4.43 -5.94 -5.69
C PRO A 97 -3.52 -7.19 -5.70
N GLU A 98 -2.25 -7.05 -5.33
CA GLU A 98 -1.31 -8.17 -5.22
C GLU A 98 -1.69 -9.08 -4.06
N PHE A 99 -2.10 -8.53 -2.91
CA PHE A 99 -2.58 -9.32 -1.77
C PHE A 99 -3.81 -10.15 -2.16
N LEU A 100 -4.82 -9.50 -2.73
CA LEU A 100 -6.06 -10.13 -3.16
C LEU A 100 -5.80 -11.23 -4.19
N TYR A 101 -4.90 -10.99 -5.15
CA TYR A 101 -4.52 -12.01 -6.11
C TYR A 101 -3.88 -13.22 -5.45
N ARG A 102 -2.91 -13.02 -4.55
CA ARG A 102 -2.23 -14.11 -3.84
C ARG A 102 -3.18 -14.93 -2.98
N LYS A 103 -4.06 -14.25 -2.22
CA LYS A 103 -5.11 -14.90 -1.45
C LYS A 103 -6.00 -15.73 -2.38
N GLY A 104 -6.49 -15.13 -3.46
CA GLY A 104 -7.33 -15.82 -4.44
C GLY A 104 -6.65 -17.04 -5.07
N VAL A 105 -5.35 -16.99 -5.33
CA VAL A 105 -4.58 -18.16 -5.81
C VAL A 105 -4.50 -19.26 -4.75
N VAL A 106 -4.22 -18.91 -3.48
CA VAL A 106 -4.15 -19.88 -2.39
C VAL A 106 -5.53 -20.54 -2.19
N ASP A 107 -6.58 -19.75 -2.03
CA ASP A 107 -7.96 -20.21 -1.85
C ASP A 107 -8.42 -21.09 -3.03
N TYR A 108 -7.97 -20.81 -4.26
CA TYR A 108 -8.33 -21.61 -5.44
C TYR A 108 -7.78 -23.05 -5.37
N PHE A 109 -6.60 -23.23 -4.78
CA PHE A 109 -5.99 -24.55 -4.58
C PHE A 109 -6.39 -25.20 -3.24
N SER A 110 -7.04 -24.45 -2.35
CA SER A 110 -7.68 -24.98 -1.15
C SER A 110 -8.96 -25.75 -1.49
N ARG A 111 -9.20 -26.90 -0.85
CA ARG A 111 -10.28 -27.84 -1.22
C ARG A 111 -11.71 -27.28 -1.17
N ASN A 112 -11.96 -26.18 -0.45
CA ASN A 112 -13.32 -25.66 -0.18
C ASN A 112 -13.47 -24.13 -0.29
N GLU A 113 -12.52 -23.41 -0.88
CA GLU A 113 -12.52 -21.93 -0.84
C GLU A 113 -12.71 -21.28 -2.22
N LEU A 114 -13.34 -21.99 -3.17
CA LEU A 114 -13.50 -21.52 -4.55
C LEU A 114 -14.26 -20.19 -4.66
N ASP A 115 -15.32 -19.99 -3.87
CA ASP A 115 -16.08 -18.73 -3.90
C ASP A 115 -15.23 -17.55 -3.42
N SER A 116 -14.53 -17.72 -2.30
CA SER A 116 -13.54 -16.74 -1.79
C SER A 116 -12.45 -16.47 -2.83
N ALA A 117 -11.97 -17.53 -3.49
CA ALA A 117 -10.96 -17.44 -4.53
C ALA A 117 -11.43 -16.56 -5.70
N TYR A 118 -12.63 -16.82 -6.23
CA TYR A 118 -13.18 -16.05 -7.34
C TYR A 118 -13.47 -14.60 -6.96
N GLU A 119 -13.97 -14.35 -5.75
CA GLU A 119 -14.18 -13.00 -5.23
C GLU A 119 -12.86 -12.23 -5.16
N CYS A 120 -11.83 -12.83 -4.54
CA CYS A 120 -10.51 -12.23 -4.40
C CYS A 120 -9.87 -11.94 -5.78
N LEU A 121 -9.92 -12.89 -6.70
CA LEU A 121 -9.39 -12.71 -8.07
C LEU A 121 -10.15 -11.62 -8.83
N ARG A 122 -11.48 -11.55 -8.70
CA ARG A 122 -12.30 -10.49 -9.31
C ARG A 122 -11.95 -9.11 -8.77
N ASN A 123 -11.81 -9.00 -7.45
CA ASN A 123 -11.45 -7.75 -6.79
C ASN A 123 -10.02 -7.31 -7.13
N ALA A 124 -9.09 -8.26 -7.27
CA ALA A 124 -7.74 -7.95 -7.76
C ALA A 124 -7.77 -7.41 -9.19
N ALA A 125 -8.55 -8.04 -10.08
CA ALA A 125 -8.65 -7.65 -11.48
C ALA A 125 -9.32 -6.28 -11.68
N SER A 126 -10.39 -5.98 -10.93
CA SER A 126 -11.06 -4.67 -10.98
C SER A 126 -10.15 -3.52 -10.55
N ARG A 127 -9.08 -3.84 -9.79
CA ARG A 127 -8.03 -2.91 -9.34
C ARG A 127 -6.75 -3.01 -10.18
N GLY A 128 -6.82 -3.60 -11.37
CA GLY A 128 -5.73 -3.59 -12.35
C GLY A 128 -4.65 -4.67 -12.16
N HIS A 129 -4.85 -5.68 -11.30
CA HIS A 129 -3.87 -6.76 -11.16
C HIS A 129 -3.78 -7.60 -12.44
N ILE A 130 -2.62 -7.55 -13.13
CA ILE A 130 -2.42 -8.13 -14.46
C ILE A 130 -2.64 -9.65 -14.48
N GLY A 131 -2.12 -10.38 -13.49
CA GLY A 131 -2.32 -11.83 -13.40
C GLY A 131 -3.78 -12.22 -13.19
N ALA A 132 -4.55 -11.37 -12.51
CA ALA A 132 -5.97 -11.62 -12.25
C ALA A 132 -6.81 -11.29 -13.50
N LEU A 133 -6.49 -10.18 -14.18
CA LEU A 133 -7.08 -9.81 -15.46
C LEU A 133 -6.89 -10.91 -16.50
N TYR A 134 -5.69 -11.49 -16.59
CA TYR A 134 -5.43 -12.62 -17.49
C TYR A 134 -6.32 -13.83 -17.19
N ARG A 135 -6.49 -14.17 -15.91
CA ARG A 135 -7.33 -15.29 -15.46
C ARG A 135 -8.81 -15.07 -15.81
N ILE A 136 -9.35 -13.89 -15.52
CA ILE A 136 -10.76 -13.56 -15.77
C ILE A 136 -11.03 -13.40 -17.26
N GLY A 137 -10.09 -12.79 -18.00
CA GLY A 137 -10.14 -12.70 -19.45
C GLY A 137 -10.39 -14.06 -20.06
N LYS A 138 -9.57 -15.07 -19.70
CA LYS A 138 -9.74 -16.48 -20.14
C LYS A 138 -11.10 -17.10 -19.76
N SER A 139 -11.63 -16.84 -18.57
CA SER A 139 -12.93 -17.38 -18.15
C SER A 139 -14.09 -16.86 -19.01
N LYS A 140 -14.02 -15.62 -19.50
CA LYS A 140 -15.04 -15.04 -20.39
C LYS A 140 -14.94 -15.47 -21.86
N TYR A 141 -13.89 -16.20 -22.25
CA TYR A 141 -13.79 -16.82 -23.58
C TYR A 141 -14.57 -18.14 -23.69
N HIS A 142 -15.42 -18.50 -22.72
CA HIS A 142 -16.43 -19.52 -22.95
C HIS A 142 -17.34 -19.06 -24.12
N PRO A 143 -17.50 -19.85 -25.20
CA PRO A 143 -18.10 -19.43 -26.47
C PRO A 143 -19.55 -18.90 -26.42
N SER A 144 -20.18 -18.89 -25.24
CA SER A 144 -21.58 -18.53 -25.04
C SER A 144 -21.84 -17.08 -24.63
N THR A 145 -20.82 -16.27 -24.27
CA THR A 145 -21.06 -14.88 -23.80
C THR A 145 -20.11 -13.87 -24.45
N ARG A 146 -20.35 -13.56 -25.73
CA ARG A 146 -19.72 -12.41 -26.39
C ARG A 146 -20.18 -11.11 -25.73
N LYS A 147 -19.41 -10.59 -24.78
CA LYS A 147 -19.39 -9.15 -24.47
C LYS A 147 -17.94 -8.67 -24.48
N PRO A 148 -17.61 -7.65 -25.28
CA PRO A 148 -16.27 -7.06 -25.28
C PRO A 148 -15.95 -6.49 -23.89
N ILE A 149 -14.66 -6.55 -23.54
CA ILE A 149 -14.13 -5.93 -22.33
C ILE A 149 -14.18 -4.42 -22.55
N VAL A 150 -15.21 -3.76 -22.03
CA VAL A 150 -15.13 -2.32 -21.71
C VAL A 150 -14.58 -2.24 -20.31
N VAL A 151 -13.25 -2.19 -20.18
CA VAL A 151 -12.58 -1.79 -18.94
C VAL A 151 -11.63 -0.67 -19.33
N LEU A 152 -12.21 0.49 -19.68
CA LEU A 152 -11.58 1.80 -19.58
C LEU A 152 -12.70 2.83 -19.35
N ASN A 153 -12.58 3.55 -18.24
CA ASN A 153 -13.31 4.76 -17.85
C ASN A 153 -14.85 4.70 -17.77
N SER A 154 -15.35 4.52 -16.55
CA SER A 154 -16.68 4.98 -16.14
C SER A 154 -16.58 5.87 -14.89
N ASN A 155 -15.81 6.96 -14.98
CA ASN A 155 -15.77 8.05 -13.97
C ASN A 155 -15.33 9.40 -14.58
N LEU A 156 -15.72 9.68 -15.82
CA LEU A 156 -15.57 11.01 -16.44
C LEU A 156 -16.79 11.29 -17.33
N SER A 157 -17.96 11.43 -16.72
CA SER A 157 -19.11 12.21 -17.20
C SER A 157 -20.28 12.03 -16.24
N ASN A 158 -20.35 12.90 -15.24
CA ASN A 158 -21.61 13.40 -14.69
C ASN A 158 -21.48 14.93 -14.69
N GLU A 159 -21.73 15.52 -15.85
CA GLU A 159 -22.52 16.75 -15.95
C GLU A 159 -23.95 16.34 -16.27
#